data_AF-A0A8R1IMQ3-F1
#
_entry.id   AF-A0A8R1IMQ3-F1
#
_cell.length_a   1.000
_cell.length_b   1.000
_cell.length_c   1.000
_cell.angle_alpha   90.00
_cell.angle_beta   90.00
_cell.angle_gamma   90.00
#
_symmetry.space_group_name_H-M   'P 1'
#
loop_
_entity.id
_entity.type
_entity.pdbx_description
1 polymer ?
#
loop_
_entity_poly.entity_id
_entity_poly.type
_entity_poly.pdbx_seq_one_letter_code
_entity_poly.pdbx_strand_id
1 'polypeptide(L)'
;MAHKMSNNLFLDNLLMTTDLNTESAFKLYSYPKETFTDMGMNLCVFTTNSKERRKMIPIEDRSEETTPKVLGIPWDIDEDQLVMKKGTMATIENVVSMSDFQLKFPTEKAVMEALLREGYFEQNATCCKCGLAMSMRSRGDGIEVRKNK
;
A
#
# COMPACT_ATOMS: atom_id res chain seq x y z
N MET A 1 -7.44 1.72 -19.12
CA MET A 1 -7.70 1.96 -17.67
C MET A 1 -7.94 0.65 -16.94
N ALA A 2 -8.82 -0.23 -17.45
CA ALA A 2 -9.08 -1.56 -16.88
C ALA A 2 -7.83 -2.39 -16.56
N HIS A 3 -6.82 -2.42 -17.45
CA HIS A 3 -5.56 -3.11 -17.17
C HIS A 3 -4.77 -2.49 -15.99
N LYS A 4 -4.79 -1.15 -15.84
CA LYS A 4 -4.14 -0.47 -14.71
C LYS A 4 -4.89 -0.74 -13.40
N MET A 5 -6.22 -0.81 -13.44
CA MET A 5 -7.04 -1.15 -12.27
C MET A 5 -6.78 -2.57 -11.81
N SER A 6 -6.71 -3.54 -12.74
CA SER A 6 -6.36 -4.93 -12.44
C SER A 6 -5.00 -5.05 -11.72
N ASN A 7 -4.00 -4.29 -12.16
CA ASN A 7 -2.66 -4.33 -11.57
C ASN A 7 -2.57 -3.67 -10.18
N ASN A 8 -3.56 -2.85 -9.82
CA ASN A 8 -3.57 -2.06 -8.58
C ASN A 8 -4.67 -2.49 -7.59
N LEU A 9 -5.42 -3.54 -7.92
CA LEU A 9 -6.47 -4.09 -7.08
C LEU A 9 -5.87 -5.13 -6.15
N PHE A 10 -5.87 -4.86 -4.84
CA PHE A 10 -5.46 -5.83 -3.82
C PHE A 10 -6.55 -5.91 -2.74
N LEU A 11 -7.36 -6.97 -2.81
CA LEU A 11 -8.56 -7.13 -1.97
C LEU A 11 -9.44 -5.86 -2.03
N ASP A 12 -9.99 -5.38 -0.91
CA ASP A 12 -10.90 -4.21 -0.87
C ASP A 12 -10.22 -2.86 -1.17
N ASN A 13 -8.90 -2.84 -1.47
CA ASN A 13 -8.14 -1.61 -1.68
C ASN A 13 -7.76 -1.44 -3.17
N LEU A 14 -8.09 -0.26 -3.71
CA LEU A 14 -7.64 0.20 -5.03
C LEU A 14 -6.79 1.46 -4.86
N LEU A 15 -5.49 1.36 -5.16
CA LEU A 15 -4.58 2.50 -5.15
C LEU A 15 -4.30 2.97 -6.59
N MET A 16 -4.50 4.26 -6.87
CA MET A 16 -4.22 4.82 -8.19
C MET A 16 -3.33 6.05 -8.06
N THR A 17 -2.25 6.07 -8.84
CA THR A 17 -1.30 7.18 -8.90
C THR A 17 -1.30 7.79 -10.29
N THR A 18 -0.97 9.09 -10.38
CA THR A 18 -0.84 9.80 -11.64
C THR A 18 0.10 10.98 -11.50
N ASP A 19 0.88 11.22 -12.55
CA ASP A 19 1.71 12.42 -12.70
C ASP A 19 1.00 13.50 -13.55
N LEU A 20 -0.25 13.23 -13.95
CA LEU A 20 -1.05 14.14 -14.78
C LEU A 20 -1.64 15.30 -13.97
N ASN A 21 -2.00 16.37 -14.68
CA ASN A 21 -2.62 17.58 -14.11
C ASN A 21 -3.93 17.27 -13.33
N THR A 22 -4.32 18.20 -12.47
CA THR A 22 -5.47 18.09 -11.54
C THR A 22 -6.77 17.69 -12.25
N GLU A 23 -7.01 18.23 -13.44
CA GLU A 23 -8.22 18.00 -14.22
C GLU A 23 -8.28 16.59 -14.81
N SER A 24 -7.14 16.07 -15.31
CA SER A 24 -7.02 14.68 -15.75
C SER A 24 -7.08 13.70 -14.59
N ALA A 25 -6.61 14.11 -13.40
CA ALA A 25 -6.64 13.30 -12.20
C ALA A 25 -8.06 13.09 -11.65
N PHE A 26 -9.03 13.97 -11.93
CA PHE A 26 -10.43 13.74 -11.55
C PHE A 26 -11.02 12.49 -12.22
N LYS A 27 -10.53 12.12 -13.41
CA LYS A 27 -10.91 10.87 -14.08
C LYS A 27 -10.52 9.61 -13.28
N LEU A 28 -9.56 9.73 -12.36
CA LEU A 28 -9.20 8.64 -11.43
C LEU A 28 -10.29 8.38 -10.38
N TYR A 29 -11.16 9.35 -10.13
CA TYR A 29 -12.33 9.15 -9.28
C TYR A 29 -13.52 8.66 -10.10
N SER A 30 -13.86 9.38 -11.18
CA SER A 30 -15.12 9.15 -11.91
C SER A 30 -15.16 7.78 -12.58
N TYR A 31 -14.07 7.36 -13.22
CA TYR A 31 -14.06 6.13 -14.02
C TYR A 31 -14.15 4.86 -13.16
N PRO A 32 -13.38 4.72 -12.06
CA PRO A 32 -13.58 3.62 -11.13
C PRO A 32 -14.98 3.62 -10.55
N LYS A 33 -15.51 4.76 -10.08
CA LYS A 33 -16.86 4.85 -9.52
C LYS A 33 -17.91 4.28 -10.50
N GLU A 34 -17.87 4.70 -11.76
CA GLU A 34 -18.75 4.19 -12.82
C GLU A 34 -18.55 2.69 -13.04
N THR A 35 -17.31 2.25 -13.22
CA THR A 35 -16.98 0.84 -13.48
C THR A 35 -17.46 -0.09 -12.36
N PHE A 36 -17.25 0.29 -11.09
CA PHE A 36 -17.70 -0.52 -9.97
C PHE A 36 -19.23 -0.50 -9.81
N THR A 37 -19.86 0.64 -10.07
CA THR A 37 -21.33 0.75 -10.08
C THR A 37 -21.93 -0.18 -11.15
N ASP A 38 -21.36 -0.19 -12.35
CA ASP A 38 -21.77 -1.08 -13.45
C ASP A 38 -21.57 -2.56 -13.10
N MET A 39 -20.53 -2.87 -12.34
CA MET A 39 -20.26 -4.22 -11.83
C MET A 39 -21.17 -4.63 -10.66
N GLY A 40 -22.12 -3.77 -10.23
CA GLY A 40 -22.98 -4.02 -9.07
C GLY A 40 -22.22 -4.00 -7.74
N MET A 41 -21.04 -3.37 -7.71
CA MET A 41 -20.19 -3.23 -6.54
C MET A 41 -20.35 -1.83 -5.95
N ASN A 42 -20.70 -1.74 -4.68
CA ASN A 42 -20.58 -0.49 -3.94
C ASN A 42 -19.11 -0.29 -3.54
N LEU A 43 -18.40 0.63 -4.20
CA LEU A 43 -17.20 1.21 -3.61
C LEU A 43 -17.62 2.15 -2.47
N CYS A 44 -17.08 1.92 -1.28
CA CYS A 44 -17.59 2.61 -0.10
C CYS A 44 -16.94 3.95 0.21
N VAL A 45 -15.69 4.25 -0.17
CA VAL A 45 -15.08 5.55 0.18
C VAL A 45 -13.85 5.85 -0.69
N PHE A 46 -13.66 7.10 -1.11
CA PHE A 46 -12.50 7.60 -1.86
C PHE A 46 -11.70 8.63 -1.06
N THR A 47 -10.38 8.63 -1.24
CA THR A 47 -9.47 9.61 -0.63
C THR A 47 -8.26 9.90 -1.52
N THR A 48 -7.54 10.99 -1.24
CA THR A 48 -6.36 11.41 -2.00
C THR A 48 -5.46 12.31 -1.16
N ASN A 49 -4.16 12.27 -1.45
CA ASN A 49 -3.14 13.12 -0.85
C ASN A 49 -3.21 14.60 -1.26
N SER A 50 -3.90 14.93 -2.35
CA SER A 50 -4.08 16.34 -2.74
C SER A 50 -5.33 16.95 -2.13
N LYS A 51 -5.13 18.01 -1.34
CA LYS A 51 -6.21 18.79 -0.73
C LYS A 51 -7.17 19.40 -1.76
N GLU A 52 -6.65 19.85 -2.90
CA GLU A 52 -7.45 20.39 -3.99
C GLU A 52 -8.35 19.31 -4.62
N ARG A 53 -7.77 18.14 -4.93
CA ARG A 53 -8.51 17.03 -5.52
C ARG A 53 -9.53 16.44 -4.55
N ARG A 54 -9.21 16.37 -3.25
CA ARG A 54 -10.15 15.88 -2.24
C ARG A 54 -11.42 16.72 -2.22
N LYS A 55 -11.33 18.04 -2.42
CA LYS A 55 -12.49 18.94 -2.48
C LYS A 55 -13.40 18.67 -3.68
N MET A 56 -12.89 18.06 -4.75
CA MET A 56 -13.66 17.73 -5.96
C MET A 56 -14.48 16.44 -5.81
N ILE A 57 -14.11 15.55 -4.88
CA ILE A 57 -14.86 14.30 -4.62
C ILE A 57 -16.15 14.65 -3.87
N PRO A 58 -17.34 14.20 -4.30
CA PRO A 58 -18.60 14.41 -3.57
C PRO A 58 -18.52 13.96 -2.11
N ILE A 59 -19.25 14.62 -1.21
CA ILE A 59 -19.14 14.39 0.24
C ILE A 59 -19.54 12.95 0.59
N GLU A 60 -20.58 12.44 -0.06
CA GLU A 60 -21.11 11.09 0.05
C GLU A 60 -20.11 9.98 -0.31
N ASP A 61 -19.13 10.29 -1.16
CA ASP A 61 -18.10 9.36 -1.62
C ASP A 61 -16.73 9.63 -0.98
N ARG A 62 -16.61 10.69 -0.18
CA ARG A 62 -15.34 11.16 0.37
C ARG A 62 -15.06 10.55 1.73
N SER A 63 -13.81 10.13 1.95
CA SER A 63 -13.35 9.69 3.27
C SER A 63 -13.22 10.86 4.23
N GLU A 64 -13.78 10.68 5.43
CA GLU A 64 -13.55 11.56 6.58
C GLU A 64 -12.21 11.26 7.28
N GLU A 65 -11.63 10.08 7.03
CA GLU A 65 -10.36 9.68 7.64
C GLU A 65 -9.18 10.37 6.95
N THR A 66 -8.30 10.95 7.76
CA THR A 66 -6.99 11.44 7.32
C THR A 66 -5.91 10.36 7.33
N THR A 67 -6.21 9.19 7.92
CA THR A 67 -5.26 8.08 8.04
C THR A 67 -5.85 6.74 7.59
N PRO A 68 -6.44 6.67 6.37
CA PRO A 68 -7.03 5.43 5.86
C PRO A 68 -5.98 4.32 5.78
N LYS A 69 -6.41 3.07 6.00
CA LYS A 69 -5.52 1.91 5.91
C LYS A 69 -5.44 1.41 4.47
N VAL A 70 -4.24 1.43 3.90
CA VAL A 70 -3.93 0.78 2.62
C VAL A 70 -3.21 -0.53 2.92
N LEU A 71 -3.80 -1.66 2.53
CA LEU A 71 -3.26 -3.01 2.82
C LEU A 71 -3.03 -3.29 4.31
N GLY A 72 -3.84 -2.68 5.19
CA GLY A 72 -3.70 -2.78 6.64
C GLY A 72 -2.65 -1.83 7.26
N ILE A 73 -1.90 -1.09 6.44
CA ILE A 73 -0.92 -0.10 6.87
C ILE A 73 -1.59 1.29 6.84
N PRO A 74 -1.57 2.06 7.95
CA PRO A 74 -2.08 3.43 7.95
C PRO A 74 -1.33 4.29 6.93
N TRP A 75 -2.05 5.05 6.11
CA TRP A 75 -1.50 6.02 5.17
C TRP A 75 -1.87 7.43 5.63
N ASP A 76 -0.88 8.23 6.01
CA ASP A 76 -1.06 9.66 6.22
C ASP A 76 -1.17 10.35 4.86
N ILE A 77 -2.38 10.78 4.55
CA ILE A 77 -2.68 11.41 3.26
C ILE A 77 -2.20 12.86 3.18
N ASP A 78 -1.95 13.54 4.29
CA ASP A 78 -1.49 14.93 4.25
C ASP A 78 0.01 14.99 3.98
N GLU A 79 0.78 14.07 4.56
CA GLU A 79 2.23 13.93 4.35
C GLU A 79 2.60 12.95 3.23
N ASP A 80 1.61 12.24 2.68
CA ASP A 80 1.75 11.16 1.69
C ASP A 80 2.70 10.04 2.14
N GLN A 81 2.52 9.56 3.37
CA GLN A 81 3.42 8.60 4.02
C GLN A 81 2.68 7.37 4.57
N LEU A 82 3.17 6.17 4.24
CA LEU A 82 2.74 4.95 4.91
C LEU A 82 3.37 4.86 6.30
N VAL A 83 2.54 4.92 7.34
CA VAL A 83 2.98 4.92 8.75
C VAL A 83 3.03 3.48 9.26
N MET A 84 4.23 2.91 9.22
CA MET A 84 4.51 1.63 9.89
C MET A 84 4.89 1.91 11.35
N LYS A 85 4.07 1.43 12.30
CA LYS A 85 4.40 1.55 13.73
C LYS A 85 5.52 0.57 14.07
N LYS A 86 6.67 1.12 14.44
CA LYS A 86 7.83 0.36 14.87
C LYS A 86 7.63 -0.27 16.24
N GLY A 87 8.09 -1.51 16.41
CA GLY A 87 8.54 -2.01 17.71
C GLY A 87 9.95 -1.48 18.00
N THR A 88 10.03 -0.30 18.62
CA THR A 88 11.25 0.32 19.18
C THR A 88 12.37 0.77 18.20
N MET A 89 12.56 2.10 18.16
CA MET A 89 13.67 2.92 17.66
C MET A 89 14.55 2.42 16.51
N ALA A 90 14.37 2.99 15.33
CA ALA A 90 15.48 3.15 14.41
C ALA A 90 15.25 4.32 13.47
N THR A 91 16.39 4.77 12.97
CA THR A 91 16.61 5.83 12.01
C THR A 91 15.72 5.62 10.79
N ILE A 92 14.76 6.52 10.61
CA ILE A 92 13.96 6.60 9.39
C ILE A 92 14.93 7.07 8.30
N GLU A 93 15.34 6.16 7.41
CA GLU A 93 16.05 6.57 6.20
C GLU A 93 15.05 7.14 5.20
N ASN A 94 15.14 8.44 4.93
CA ASN A 94 14.31 9.09 3.93
C ASN A 94 14.65 8.52 2.54
N VAL A 95 13.65 7.95 1.88
CA VAL A 95 13.69 7.63 0.44
C VAL A 95 12.87 8.70 -0.26
N VAL A 96 13.51 9.53 -1.06
CA VAL A 96 12.89 10.76 -1.63
C VAL A 96 12.37 10.51 -3.06
N SER A 97 12.83 9.46 -3.74
CA SER A 97 12.40 9.11 -5.09
C SER A 97 12.42 7.60 -5.38
N MET A 98 11.69 7.17 -6.41
CA MET A 98 11.72 5.77 -6.90
C MET A 98 13.11 5.35 -7.38
N SER A 99 13.88 6.27 -7.96
CA SER A 99 15.29 6.04 -8.32
C SER A 99 16.15 5.78 -7.10
N ASP A 100 15.95 6.54 -6.02
CA ASP A 100 16.68 6.32 -4.77
C ASP A 100 16.27 4.99 -4.12
N PHE A 101 14.99 4.63 -4.21
CA PHE A 101 14.48 3.36 -3.72
C PHE A 101 15.13 2.18 -4.45
N GLN A 102 15.15 2.20 -5.78
CA GLN A 102 15.74 1.12 -6.59
C GLN A 102 17.25 1.03 -6.42
N LEU A 103 17.93 2.16 -6.20
CA LEU A 103 19.36 2.18 -5.93
C LEU A 103 19.69 1.61 -4.54
N LYS A 104 18.92 1.97 -3.52
CA LYS A 104 19.10 1.48 -2.14
C LYS A 104 18.63 0.03 -1.96
N PHE A 105 17.53 -0.33 -2.62
CA PHE A 105 16.89 -1.63 -2.55
C PHE A 105 16.68 -2.20 -3.95
N PRO A 106 17.74 -2.75 -4.56
CA PRO A 106 17.68 -3.25 -5.94
C PRO A 106 16.85 -4.54 -6.07
N THR A 107 16.59 -5.24 -4.96
CA THR A 107 15.83 -6.49 -4.93
C THR A 107 14.80 -6.47 -3.81
N GLU A 108 13.72 -7.23 -3.98
CA GLU A 108 12.69 -7.44 -2.95
C GLU A 108 13.32 -7.99 -1.65
N LYS A 109 14.30 -8.88 -1.78
CA LYS A 109 15.10 -9.37 -0.66
C LYS A 109 15.78 -8.25 0.14
N ALA A 110 16.38 -7.27 -0.53
CA ALA A 110 17.05 -6.15 0.16
C ALA A 110 16.06 -5.32 0.99
N VAL A 111 14.86 -5.08 0.45
CA VAL A 111 13.77 -4.41 1.20
C VAL A 111 13.40 -5.22 2.43
N MET A 112 13.14 -6.51 2.26
CA MET A 112 12.66 -7.37 3.35
C MET A 112 13.73 -7.61 4.43
N GLU A 113 15.02 -7.72 4.05
CA GLU A 113 16.13 -7.80 5.01
C GLU A 113 16.26 -6.52 5.85
N ALA A 114 16.06 -5.35 5.23
CA ALA A 114 16.01 -4.09 5.96
C ALA A 114 14.83 -4.09 6.94
N LEU A 115 13.62 -4.44 6.49
CA LEU A 115 12.43 -4.46 7.35
C LEU A 115 12.56 -5.48 8.50
N LEU A 116 13.20 -6.63 8.29
CA LEU A 116 13.52 -7.60 9.34
C LEU A 116 14.52 -7.03 10.37
N ARG A 117 15.62 -6.42 9.89
CA ARG A 117 16.62 -5.76 10.76
C ARG A 117 15.99 -4.68 11.61
N GLU A 118 15.04 -3.96 11.01
CA GLU A 118 14.33 -2.86 11.63
C GLU A 118 13.18 -3.30 12.55
N GLY A 119 12.95 -4.61 12.69
CA GLY A 119 11.96 -5.19 13.60
C GLY A 119 10.51 -5.05 13.13
N TYR A 120 10.27 -4.74 11.85
CA TYR A 120 8.91 -4.69 11.28
C TYR A 120 8.35 -6.08 10.97
N PHE A 121 9.21 -7.07 10.78
CA PHE A 121 8.82 -8.47 10.57
C PHE A 121 9.58 -9.39 11.52
N GLU A 122 8.94 -10.48 11.92
CA GLU A 122 9.58 -11.56 12.65
C GLU A 122 10.02 -12.65 11.67
N GLN A 123 11.26 -13.12 11.80
CA GLN A 123 11.76 -14.21 10.97
C GLN A 123 11.00 -15.51 11.19
N ASN A 124 10.43 -15.69 12.38
CA ASN A 124 9.63 -16.83 12.75
C ASN A 124 8.23 -16.35 13.13
N ALA A 125 7.20 -17.01 12.61
CA ALA A 125 5.81 -16.69 12.93
C ALA A 125 5.01 -17.98 13.11
N THR A 126 3.92 -17.93 13.86
CA THR A 126 3.00 -19.06 14.00
C THR A 126 1.82 -18.89 13.05
N CYS A 127 1.47 -19.93 12.29
CA CYS A 127 0.32 -19.86 11.40
C CYS A 127 -0.99 -19.75 12.20
N CYS A 128 -1.74 -18.67 12.02
CA CYS A 128 -3.03 -18.45 12.70
C CYS A 128 -4.11 -19.50 12.37
N LYS A 129 -3.97 -20.23 11.26
CA LYS A 129 -4.93 -21.28 10.85
C LYS A 129 -4.59 -22.67 11.36
N CYS A 130 -3.32 -23.04 11.43
CA CYS A 130 -2.91 -24.42 11.75
C CYS A 130 -1.93 -24.55 12.92
N GLY A 131 -1.53 -23.45 13.56
CA GLY A 131 -0.64 -23.46 14.72
C GLY A 131 0.81 -23.87 14.44
N LEU A 132 1.15 -24.24 13.19
CA LEU A 132 2.51 -24.62 12.82
C LEU A 132 3.42 -23.39 12.81
N ALA A 133 4.63 -23.58 13.36
CA ALA A 133 5.70 -22.61 13.24
C ALA A 133 6.11 -22.46 11.76
N MET A 134 6.36 -21.23 11.34
CA MET A 134 6.80 -20.87 10.00
C MET A 134 8.07 -20.04 10.11
N SER A 135 9.00 -20.25 9.18
CA SER A 135 10.23 -19.46 9.05
C SER A 135 10.31 -18.79 7.68
N MET A 136 10.66 -17.51 7.65
CA MET A 136 11.09 -16.81 6.44
C MET A 136 12.49 -17.29 6.06
N ARG A 137 12.67 -17.69 4.81
CA ARG A 137 13.96 -18.15 4.26
C ARG A 137 14.25 -17.43 2.95
N SER A 138 15.50 -17.00 2.76
CA SER A 138 15.95 -16.41 1.50
C SER A 138 16.08 -17.49 0.42
N ARG A 139 15.59 -17.23 -0.79
CA ARG A 139 15.75 -18.11 -1.95
C ARG A 139 16.06 -17.28 -3.20
N GLY A 140 17.33 -17.25 -3.60
CA GLY A 140 17.80 -16.35 -4.65
C GLY A 140 17.58 -14.89 -4.25
N ASP A 141 16.87 -14.15 -5.10
CA ASP A 141 16.53 -12.73 -4.92
C ASP A 141 15.19 -12.49 -4.19
N GLY A 142 14.49 -13.55 -3.78
CA GLY A 142 13.21 -13.48 -3.07
C GLY A 142 13.23 -14.10 -1.67
N ILE A 143 12.13 -13.94 -0.94
CA ILE A 143 11.91 -14.56 0.38
C ILE A 143 10.69 -15.47 0.34
N GLU A 144 10.82 -16.67 0.92
CA GLU A 144 9.76 -17.66 0.99
C GLU A 144 9.44 -17.98 2.46
N VAL A 145 8.15 -17.95 2.83
CA VAL A 145 7.70 -18.40 4.17
C VAL A 145 7.40 -19.89 4.10
N ARG A 146 8.08 -20.69 4.94
CA ARG A 146 7.88 -22.15 4.99
C ARG A 146 7.46 -22.61 6.37
N LYS A 147 6.51 -23.55 6.40
CA LYS A 147 6.20 -24.31 7.61
C LYS A 147 7.45 -25.07 8.05
N ASN A 148 7.79 -24.96 9.33
CA ASN A 148 8.78 -25.80 9.96
C ASN A 148 8.16 -27.20 10.06
N LYS A 149 8.85 -28.19 9.48
CA LYS A 149 8.46 -29.60 9.59
C LYS A 149 8.67 -30.10 11.00
#